data_AF-A0A820TEK4-F1
#
_entry.id   AF-A0A820TEK4-F1
#
_cell.length_a   1.000
_cell.length_b   1.000
_cell.length_c   1.000
_cell.angle_alpha   90.00
_cell.angle_beta   90.00
_cell.angle_gamma   90.00
#
_symmetry.space_group_name_H-M   'P 1'
#
loop_
_entity.id
_entity.type
_entity.pdbx_description
1 polymer ?
#
loop_
_entity_poly.entity_id
_entity_poly.type
_entity_poly.pdbx_seq_one_letter_code
_entity_poly.pdbx_strand_id
1 'polypeptide(L)'
;MSINDILLIADPILDRFCINILPRIGLNIKSLILESESMERILLAADYPNLAELKLLNFNNKIASHYFTVKSPVHRIFQKQITDLILDDLPNLKCFSLKYSCLTEQYDSKILPLLRHTSNLEEFTLNATIQKPIRFVDRTQINNQILVHMPRLYKFIFYISTEIKLHHLVPCLSSDDIQQTFTNIRYQQVACLLNHCYDTATCHVFSLPFVFDHIRYIGNTFPSIVFSHVTNLGVHDVVPFEHEFFLRIACFFPMLEKLDVINFKSQSQISDNMNSNDNQLCSIVEYPYLILVRLGRSHIDYYEQFLNDTKTHLPRLTALTVNYDQLTIVTENFTRDATRLNCANVKELIIQRTLVHSKDFYVYFPVVTSFLFELV
;
A
#
# COMPACT_ATOMS: atom_id res chain seq x y z
N MET A 1 -29.84 -2.46 -13.30
CA MET A 1 -29.22 -3.70 -12.78
C MET A 1 -29.14 -3.56 -11.27
N SER A 2 -29.87 -4.39 -10.53
CA SER A 2 -29.82 -4.43 -9.06
C SER A 2 -28.55 -5.11 -8.60
N ILE A 3 -27.87 -4.51 -7.60
CA ILE A 3 -26.63 -4.99 -6.97
C ILE A 3 -26.97 -6.11 -5.94
N ASN A 4 -27.82 -7.06 -6.31
CA ASN A 4 -28.17 -8.21 -5.47
C ASN A 4 -27.48 -9.50 -5.90
N ASP A 5 -26.74 -9.49 -6.99
CA ASP A 5 -26.02 -10.67 -7.51
C ASP A 5 -24.51 -10.46 -7.45
N ILE A 6 -23.97 -9.98 -6.32
CA ILE A 6 -22.66 -10.52 -5.93
C ILE A 6 -22.97 -11.93 -5.47
N LEU A 7 -22.92 -12.85 -6.44
CA LEU A 7 -22.71 -14.25 -6.19
C LEU A 7 -21.65 -14.35 -5.10
N LEU A 8 -22.06 -14.68 -3.86
CA LEU A 8 -21.22 -15.44 -2.97
C LEU A 8 -20.76 -16.60 -3.84
N ILE A 9 -19.54 -16.50 -4.38
CA ILE A 9 -18.97 -17.60 -5.13
C ILE A 9 -19.01 -18.73 -4.12
N ALA A 10 -19.89 -19.70 -4.38
CA ALA A 10 -19.94 -20.90 -3.59
C ALA A 10 -18.54 -21.46 -3.68
N ASP A 11 -17.81 -21.36 -2.57
CA ASP A 11 -16.56 -22.04 -2.38
C ASP A 11 -16.95 -23.30 -1.62
N PRO A 12 -17.28 -24.39 -2.33
CA PRO A 12 -17.75 -25.62 -1.70
C PRO A 12 -16.67 -26.21 -0.79
N ILE A 13 -15.40 -25.85 -0.98
CA ILE A 13 -14.30 -26.27 -0.12
C ILE A 13 -14.40 -25.50 1.20
N LEU A 14 -14.51 -24.18 1.15
CA LEU A 14 -14.68 -23.34 2.33
C LEU A 14 -15.96 -23.68 3.08
N ASP A 15 -17.08 -23.90 2.38
CA ASP A 15 -18.34 -24.34 2.98
C ASP A 15 -18.19 -25.66 3.72
N ARG A 16 -17.58 -26.65 3.07
CA ARG A 16 -17.36 -27.95 3.68
C ARG A 16 -16.46 -27.84 4.91
N PHE A 17 -15.44 -26.99 4.85
CA PHE A 17 -14.54 -26.73 5.97
C PHE A 17 -15.28 -26.07 7.14
N CYS A 18 -16.00 -24.98 6.89
CA CYS A 18 -16.79 -24.26 7.89
C CYS A 18 -17.88 -25.14 8.52
N ILE A 19 -18.59 -25.96 7.75
CA ILE A 19 -19.70 -26.76 8.28
C ILE A 19 -19.21 -28.01 9.01
N ASN A 20 -18.18 -28.70 8.51
CA ASN A 20 -17.84 -30.05 8.99
C ASN A 20 -16.59 -30.11 9.87
N ILE A 21 -15.61 -29.25 9.61
CA ILE A 21 -14.29 -29.34 10.24
C ILE A 21 -14.20 -28.33 11.36
N LEU A 22 -14.50 -27.07 11.06
CA LEU A 22 -14.31 -25.95 11.95
C LEU A 22 -15.02 -26.07 13.32
N PRO A 23 -16.29 -26.56 13.41
CA PRO A 23 -16.97 -26.72 14.70
C PRO A 23 -16.31 -27.78 15.59
N ARG A 24 -15.59 -28.73 14.99
CA ARG A 24 -14.91 -29.82 15.73
C ARG A 24 -13.56 -29.39 16.29
N ILE A 25 -12.92 -28.41 15.64
CA ILE A 25 -11.58 -27.96 16.02
C ILE A 25 -11.58 -26.59 16.68
N GLY A 26 -12.67 -25.81 16.60
CA GLY A 26 -12.79 -24.43 17.08
C GLY A 26 -12.31 -24.22 18.52
N LEU A 27 -12.68 -25.14 19.42
CA LEU A 27 -12.26 -25.13 20.82
C LEU A 27 -10.72 -25.19 21.00
N ASN A 28 -9.99 -25.75 20.05
CA ASN A 28 -8.53 -25.90 20.14
C ASN A 28 -7.77 -24.82 19.35
N ILE A 29 -8.47 -23.98 18.59
CA ILE A 29 -7.84 -22.95 17.77
C ILE A 29 -7.39 -21.80 18.68
N LYS A 30 -6.08 -21.51 18.66
CA LYS A 30 -5.45 -20.41 19.42
C LYS A 30 -5.08 -19.21 18.57
N SER A 31 -4.94 -19.38 17.25
CA SER A 31 -4.56 -18.34 16.31
C SER A 31 -5.32 -18.50 15.00
N LEU A 32 -5.86 -17.40 14.47
CA LEU A 32 -6.55 -17.34 13.18
C LEU A 32 -5.94 -16.24 12.31
N ILE A 33 -5.70 -16.57 11.03
CA ILE A 33 -5.31 -15.62 10.00
C ILE A 33 -6.36 -15.72 8.90
N LEU A 34 -7.13 -14.65 8.70
CA LEU A 34 -8.29 -14.64 7.82
C LEU A 34 -8.11 -13.57 6.74
N GLU A 35 -8.46 -13.93 5.52
CA GLU A 35 -8.71 -12.94 4.47
C GLU A 35 -10.14 -12.42 4.57
N SER A 36 -10.34 -11.18 4.15
CA SER A 36 -11.61 -10.46 4.27
C SER A 36 -12.80 -11.17 3.61
N GLU A 37 -12.58 -11.90 2.52
CA GLU A 37 -13.61 -12.62 1.77
C GLU A 37 -14.14 -13.88 2.51
N SER A 38 -13.30 -14.49 3.36
CA SER A 38 -13.65 -15.71 4.10
C SER A 38 -14.03 -15.44 5.56
N MET A 39 -13.82 -14.20 6.04
CA MET A 39 -13.90 -13.81 7.43
C MET A 39 -15.25 -14.18 8.08
N GLU A 40 -16.36 -13.73 7.50
CA GLU A 40 -17.70 -13.98 8.04
C GLU A 40 -18.00 -15.47 8.18
N ARG A 41 -17.74 -16.24 7.11
CA ARG A 41 -18.06 -17.67 7.07
C ARG A 41 -17.26 -18.44 8.10
N ILE A 42 -16.00 -18.06 8.32
CA ILE A 42 -15.15 -18.72 9.31
C ILE A 42 -15.58 -18.31 10.71
N LEU A 43 -15.70 -17.01 10.99
CA LEU A 43 -16.03 -16.50 12.32
C LEU A 43 -17.42 -16.93 12.82
N LEU A 44 -18.38 -17.15 11.92
CA LEU A 44 -19.72 -17.65 12.27
C LEU A 44 -19.81 -19.18 12.40
N ALA A 45 -18.82 -19.92 11.92
CA ALA A 45 -18.93 -21.37 11.77
C ALA A 45 -18.61 -22.14 13.06
N ALA A 46 -17.97 -21.53 14.06
CA ALA A 46 -17.67 -22.18 15.33
C ALA A 46 -17.48 -21.17 16.47
N ASP A 47 -17.51 -21.66 17.71
CA ASP A 47 -17.03 -20.93 18.87
C ASP A 47 -15.50 -21.06 19.00
N TYR A 48 -14.85 -19.98 19.44
CA TYR A 48 -13.39 -19.95 19.62
C TYR A 48 -12.96 -19.46 21.02
N PRO A 49 -13.35 -20.17 22.09
CA PRO A 49 -13.10 -19.71 23.46
C PRO A 49 -11.61 -19.58 23.81
N ASN A 50 -10.73 -20.28 23.09
CA ASN A 50 -9.28 -20.28 23.32
C ASN A 50 -8.48 -19.42 22.32
N LEU A 51 -9.16 -18.63 21.48
CA LEU A 51 -8.50 -17.78 20.49
C LEU A 51 -7.76 -16.64 21.17
N ALA A 52 -6.44 -16.66 21.07
CA ALA A 52 -5.56 -15.66 21.63
C ALA A 52 -5.04 -14.67 20.58
N GLU A 53 -5.03 -15.06 19.30
CA GLU A 53 -4.51 -14.26 18.19
C GLU A 53 -5.46 -14.27 16.99
N LEU A 54 -5.77 -13.08 16.44
CA LEU A 54 -6.56 -12.91 15.23
C LEU A 54 -5.90 -11.90 14.29
N LYS A 55 -5.63 -12.32 13.05
CA LYS A 55 -5.08 -11.46 11.99
C LYS A 55 -6.06 -11.37 10.83
N LEU A 56 -6.48 -10.16 10.49
CA LEU A 56 -7.34 -9.88 9.34
C LEU A 56 -6.50 -9.25 8.22
N LEU A 57 -6.46 -9.92 7.07
CA LEU A 57 -5.70 -9.53 5.87
C LEU A 57 -6.63 -9.01 4.77
N ASN A 58 -6.12 -8.10 3.94
CA ASN A 58 -6.78 -7.61 2.72
C ASN A 58 -8.20 -7.05 2.94
N PHE A 59 -8.44 -6.40 4.08
CA PHE A 59 -9.74 -5.80 4.37
C PHE A 59 -9.93 -4.55 3.49
N ASN A 60 -10.91 -4.59 2.56
CA ASN A 60 -11.12 -3.55 1.55
C ASN A 60 -12.47 -2.82 1.72
N ASN A 61 -12.63 -1.66 1.05
CA ASN A 61 -13.83 -0.82 1.16
C ASN A 61 -15.10 -1.52 0.66
N LYS A 62 -15.04 -2.39 -0.36
CA LYS A 62 -16.24 -3.07 -0.87
C LYS A 62 -16.78 -4.04 0.18
N ILE A 63 -15.87 -4.78 0.81
CA ILE A 63 -16.18 -5.75 1.86
C ILE A 63 -16.61 -5.02 3.13
N ALA A 64 -15.87 -3.99 3.54
CA ALA A 64 -16.26 -3.14 4.67
C ALA A 64 -17.64 -2.49 4.43
N SER A 65 -17.86 -1.81 3.30
CA SER A 65 -19.15 -1.18 2.99
C SER A 65 -20.28 -2.21 2.92
N HIS A 66 -20.06 -3.38 2.32
CA HIS A 66 -21.03 -4.47 2.34
C HIS A 66 -21.43 -4.81 3.77
N TYR A 67 -20.45 -5.02 4.65
CA TYR A 67 -20.64 -5.34 6.07
C TYR A 67 -21.19 -4.20 6.93
N PHE A 68 -21.06 -2.96 6.46
CA PHE A 68 -21.35 -1.79 7.27
C PHE A 68 -22.54 -0.97 6.76
N THR A 69 -23.14 -1.28 5.60
CA THR A 69 -24.20 -0.45 4.97
C THR A 69 -25.50 -1.16 4.55
N VAL A 70 -25.55 -2.50 4.44
CA VAL A 70 -26.76 -3.18 3.88
C VAL A 70 -27.83 -3.43 4.94
N LYS A 71 -28.96 -2.72 4.92
CA LYS A 71 -30.07 -2.92 5.89
C LYS A 71 -30.90 -4.20 5.66
N SER A 72 -30.30 -5.39 5.73
CA SER A 72 -31.03 -6.68 5.76
C SER A 72 -31.39 -7.08 7.22
N PRO A 73 -32.49 -7.81 7.47
CA PRO A 73 -32.83 -8.32 8.82
C PRO A 73 -31.77 -9.27 9.39
N VAL A 74 -31.14 -10.09 8.54
CA VAL A 74 -29.96 -10.93 8.88
C VAL A 74 -28.75 -10.02 9.15
N HIS A 75 -28.68 -8.90 8.43
CA HIS A 75 -27.66 -7.87 8.63
C HIS A 75 -27.91 -6.98 9.85
N ARG A 76 -29.09 -6.95 10.48
CA ARG A 76 -29.24 -6.30 11.79
C ARG A 76 -28.65 -7.16 12.89
N ILE A 77 -28.65 -8.49 12.72
CA ILE A 77 -27.93 -9.42 13.58
C ILE A 77 -26.43 -9.30 13.28
N PHE A 78 -26.05 -9.20 12.00
CA PHE A 78 -24.66 -9.10 11.57
C PHE A 78 -24.01 -7.73 11.82
N GLN A 79 -24.70 -6.62 11.63
CA GLN A 79 -24.21 -5.26 11.92
C GLN A 79 -24.23 -4.99 13.43
N LYS A 80 -25.13 -5.63 14.17
CA LYS A 80 -25.02 -5.76 15.63
C LYS A 80 -23.77 -6.59 15.93
N GLN A 81 -23.58 -7.79 15.39
CA GLN A 81 -22.37 -8.62 15.53
C GLN A 81 -21.09 -8.12 14.82
N ILE A 82 -21.08 -7.03 14.05
CA ILE A 82 -19.90 -6.46 13.36
C ILE A 82 -19.49 -5.15 14.02
N THR A 83 -20.47 -4.33 14.38
CA THR A 83 -20.23 -3.19 15.28
C THR A 83 -19.95 -3.70 16.70
N ASP A 84 -20.54 -4.85 17.04
CA ASP A 84 -20.22 -5.75 18.14
C ASP A 84 -19.36 -6.96 17.65
N LEU A 85 -18.56 -6.85 16.57
CA LEU A 85 -17.69 -7.98 16.15
C LEU A 85 -16.69 -8.27 17.25
N ILE A 86 -17.03 -9.34 17.97
CA ILE A 86 -16.18 -10.46 18.36
C ILE A 86 -15.09 -10.15 19.38
N LEU A 87 -14.76 -8.89 19.64
CA LEU A 87 -13.74 -8.57 20.64
C LEU A 87 -14.29 -8.67 22.06
N ASP A 88 -15.54 -8.26 22.27
CA ASP A 88 -16.23 -8.45 23.57
C ASP A 88 -16.57 -9.95 23.80
N ASP A 89 -16.81 -10.73 22.74
CA ASP A 89 -17.08 -12.19 22.80
C ASP A 89 -15.80 -13.06 22.76
N LEU A 90 -14.63 -12.47 22.52
CA LEU A 90 -13.32 -13.11 22.64
C LEU A 90 -12.54 -12.50 23.83
N PRO A 91 -12.96 -12.76 25.08
CA PRO A 91 -12.34 -12.18 26.26
C PRO A 91 -10.85 -12.56 26.41
N ASN A 92 -10.43 -13.63 25.72
CA ASN A 92 -9.06 -14.15 25.72
C ASN A 92 -8.19 -13.62 24.58
N LEU A 93 -8.73 -12.79 23.67
CA LEU A 93 -7.94 -12.24 22.59
C LEU A 93 -6.91 -11.25 23.16
N LYS A 94 -5.63 -11.59 22.97
CA LYS A 94 -4.49 -10.79 23.41
C LYS A 94 -3.81 -10.10 22.24
N CYS A 95 -3.84 -10.71 21.05
CA CYS A 95 -3.16 -10.23 19.87
C CYS A 95 -4.14 -10.00 18.72
N PHE A 96 -4.16 -8.78 18.18
CA PHE A 96 -4.99 -8.45 17.03
C PHE A 96 -4.18 -7.73 15.94
N SER A 97 -4.39 -8.11 14.68
CA SER A 97 -3.83 -7.39 13.54
C SER A 97 -4.91 -7.02 12.54
N LEU A 98 -5.03 -5.72 12.26
CA LEU A 98 -5.91 -5.17 11.26
C LEU A 98 -5.07 -4.51 10.16
N LYS A 99 -5.03 -5.13 8.97
CA LYS A 99 -4.34 -4.57 7.80
C LYS A 99 -5.34 -4.17 6.72
N TYR A 100 -5.48 -2.86 6.54
CA TYR A 100 -6.39 -2.26 5.58
C TYR A 100 -5.61 -1.80 4.34
N SER A 101 -5.83 -2.46 3.20
CA SER A 101 -5.02 -2.28 1.99
C SER A 101 -5.56 -1.20 1.03
N CYS A 102 -6.69 -0.58 1.35
CA CYS A 102 -7.37 0.41 0.51
C CYS A 102 -7.53 1.76 1.22
N LEU A 103 -7.74 2.83 0.45
CA LEU A 103 -8.17 4.12 1.02
C LEU A 103 -9.54 3.96 1.68
N THR A 104 -9.75 4.46 2.89
CA THR A 104 -11.07 4.46 3.53
C THR A 104 -11.50 5.85 3.99
N GLU A 105 -12.74 6.22 3.67
CA GLU A 105 -13.42 7.41 4.22
C GLU A 105 -14.17 7.07 5.52
N GLN A 106 -14.19 5.80 5.93
CA GLN A 106 -15.01 5.27 7.03
C GLN A 106 -14.23 5.02 8.31
N TYR A 107 -12.99 5.53 8.41
CA TYR A 107 -12.12 5.32 9.57
C TYR A 107 -12.81 5.70 10.89
N ASP A 108 -13.36 6.91 10.97
CA ASP A 108 -13.99 7.41 12.20
C ASP A 108 -15.29 6.69 12.55
N SER A 109 -16.07 6.28 11.55
CA SER A 109 -17.41 5.72 11.75
C SER A 109 -17.41 4.20 11.91
N LYS A 110 -16.36 3.50 11.45
CA LYS A 110 -16.32 2.03 11.41
C LYS A 110 -15.10 1.43 12.09
N ILE A 111 -13.91 1.98 11.85
CA ILE A 111 -12.67 1.42 12.41
C ILE A 111 -12.53 1.85 13.88
N LEU A 112 -12.66 3.14 14.18
CA LEU A 112 -12.49 3.63 15.56
C LEU A 112 -13.46 2.97 16.55
N PRO A 113 -14.78 2.83 16.28
CA PRO A 113 -15.68 2.16 17.21
C PRO A 113 -15.22 0.74 17.51
N LEU A 114 -14.85 -0.06 16.50
CA LEU A 114 -14.34 -1.41 16.69
C LEU A 114 -13.12 -1.45 17.63
N LEU A 115 -12.17 -0.52 17.46
CA LEU A 115 -10.99 -0.46 18.31
C LEU A 115 -11.31 -0.11 19.77
N ARG A 116 -12.43 0.56 20.05
CA ARG A 116 -12.81 0.93 21.43
C ARG A 116 -13.25 -0.26 22.29
N HIS A 117 -13.65 -1.36 21.66
CA HIS A 117 -14.12 -2.59 22.34
C HIS A 117 -12.97 -3.58 22.66
N THR A 118 -11.70 -3.16 22.56
CA THR A 118 -10.55 -4.07 22.62
C THR A 118 -9.71 -3.97 23.90
N SER A 119 -10.38 -3.83 25.04
CA SER A 119 -9.72 -3.52 26.33
C SER A 119 -8.74 -4.60 26.83
N ASN A 120 -8.87 -5.84 26.36
CA ASN A 120 -8.04 -6.97 26.76
C ASN A 120 -6.75 -7.14 25.93
N LEU A 121 -6.59 -6.39 24.83
CA LEU A 121 -5.44 -6.55 23.94
C LEU A 121 -4.12 -6.18 24.63
N GLU A 122 -3.14 -7.05 24.43
CA GLU A 122 -1.76 -6.94 24.87
C GLU A 122 -0.85 -6.53 23.70
N GLU A 123 -1.13 -7.03 22.49
CA GLU A 123 -0.47 -6.67 21.24
C GLU A 123 -1.47 -6.26 20.15
N PHE A 124 -1.18 -5.14 19.47
CA PHE A 124 -2.00 -4.64 18.37
C PHE A 124 -1.14 -4.22 17.19
N THR A 125 -1.54 -4.63 15.98
CA THR A 125 -0.92 -4.20 14.72
C THR A 125 -1.96 -3.54 13.81
N LEU A 126 -1.75 -2.27 13.46
CA LEU A 126 -2.67 -1.49 12.62
C LEU A 126 -1.99 -1.01 11.34
N ASN A 127 -2.54 -1.34 10.18
CA ASN A 127 -2.23 -0.66 8.92
C ASN A 127 -3.52 -0.02 8.39
N ALA A 128 -3.53 1.30 8.25
CA ALA A 128 -4.69 2.05 7.78
C ALA A 128 -4.29 3.14 6.79
N THR A 129 -5.04 3.27 5.70
CA THR A 129 -4.94 4.39 4.75
C THR A 129 -6.27 5.14 4.72
N ILE A 130 -6.28 6.38 5.19
CA ILE A 130 -7.48 7.19 5.43
C ILE A 130 -7.55 8.30 4.39
N GLN A 131 -8.70 8.46 3.74
CA GLN A 131 -8.92 9.47 2.71
C GLN A 131 -9.92 10.52 3.18
N LYS A 132 -9.63 11.79 2.86
CA LYS A 132 -10.43 12.97 3.22
C LYS A 132 -10.77 13.07 4.73
N PRO A 133 -9.86 12.78 5.67
CA PRO A 133 -10.13 13.14 7.04
C PRO A 133 -10.17 14.67 7.18
N ILE A 134 -10.85 15.16 8.21
CA ILE A 134 -10.91 16.61 8.50
C ILE A 134 -9.51 17.15 8.85
N ARG A 135 -8.64 16.29 9.40
CA ARG A 135 -7.27 16.61 9.84
C ARG A 135 -6.39 15.36 9.75
N PHE A 136 -5.07 15.56 9.74
CA PHE A 136 -4.13 14.44 9.88
C PHE A 136 -4.28 13.74 11.23
N VAL A 137 -3.92 12.46 11.27
CA VAL A 137 -3.84 11.69 12.52
C VAL A 137 -2.58 12.13 13.27
N ASP A 138 -2.78 12.69 14.46
CA ASP A 138 -1.73 13.14 15.37
C ASP A 138 -1.65 12.24 16.62
N ARG A 139 -0.69 12.50 17.51
CA ARG A 139 -0.57 11.78 18.77
C ARG A 139 -1.84 11.84 19.62
N THR A 140 -2.48 13.00 19.70
CA THR A 140 -3.67 13.20 20.53
C THR A 140 -4.78 12.28 20.08
N GLN A 141 -4.95 12.11 18.77
CA GLN A 141 -5.91 11.18 18.19
C GLN A 141 -5.55 9.73 18.50
N ILE A 142 -4.30 9.29 18.28
CA ILE A 142 -3.89 7.92 18.61
C ILE A 142 -4.12 7.62 20.10
N ASN A 143 -3.72 8.54 20.99
CA ASN A 143 -3.91 8.37 22.42
C ASN A 143 -5.39 8.29 22.81
N ASN A 144 -6.18 9.27 22.38
CA ASN A 144 -7.56 9.44 22.84
C ASN A 144 -8.55 8.51 22.13
N GLN A 145 -8.23 8.02 20.94
CA GLN A 145 -9.14 7.20 20.13
C GLN A 145 -8.76 5.72 20.12
N ILE A 146 -7.49 5.38 20.37
CA ILE A 146 -7.00 4.00 20.36
C ILE A 146 -6.47 3.61 21.74
N LEU A 147 -5.39 4.25 22.19
CA LEU A 147 -4.62 3.76 23.35
C LEU A 147 -5.38 3.83 24.67
N VAL A 148 -6.22 4.86 24.87
CA VAL A 148 -7.04 4.98 26.10
C VAL A 148 -8.01 3.81 26.28
N HIS A 149 -8.37 3.13 25.19
CA HIS A 149 -9.28 1.99 25.20
C HIS A 149 -8.58 0.63 25.34
N MET A 150 -7.25 0.60 25.27
CA MET A 150 -6.44 -0.64 25.34
C MET A 150 -5.43 -0.55 26.50
N PRO A 151 -5.88 -0.54 27.77
CA PRO A 151 -5.01 -0.29 28.91
C PRO A 151 -3.94 -1.38 29.15
N ARG A 152 -4.13 -2.59 28.60
CA ARG A 152 -3.19 -3.72 28.71
C ARG A 152 -2.15 -3.77 27.58
N LEU A 153 -2.25 -2.87 26.61
CA LEU A 153 -1.40 -2.88 25.42
C LEU A 153 0.03 -2.53 25.79
N TYR A 154 0.95 -3.49 25.64
CA TYR A 154 2.38 -3.26 25.80
C TYR A 154 3.12 -3.15 24.47
N LYS A 155 2.51 -3.61 23.37
CA LYS A 155 3.09 -3.55 22.02
C LYS A 155 2.07 -3.09 21.00
N PHE A 156 2.36 -1.96 20.35
CA PHE A 156 1.47 -1.37 19.35
C PHE A 156 2.23 -1.00 18.07
N ILE A 157 2.22 -1.88 17.07
CA ILE A 157 2.87 -1.65 15.78
C ILE A 157 1.87 -0.99 14.84
N PHE A 158 2.22 0.11 14.18
CA PHE A 158 1.28 0.76 13.28
C PHE A 158 1.90 1.47 12.09
N TYR A 159 1.10 1.61 11.04
CA TYR A 159 1.31 2.48 9.90
C TYR A 159 -0.04 3.08 9.50
N ILE A 160 -0.17 4.40 9.68
CA ILE A 160 -1.38 5.15 9.37
C ILE A 160 -1.01 6.21 8.33
N SER A 161 -1.60 6.12 7.15
CA SER A 161 -1.50 7.11 6.08
C SER A 161 -2.79 7.92 6.03
N THR A 162 -2.69 9.24 5.91
CA THR A 162 -3.84 10.17 5.87
C THR A 162 -3.70 11.13 4.72
N GLU A 163 -4.68 11.18 3.82
CA GLU A 163 -4.71 12.06 2.66
C GLU A 163 -5.79 13.14 2.83
N ILE A 164 -5.40 14.40 2.97
CA ILE A 164 -6.33 15.55 3.07
C ILE A 164 -6.34 16.36 1.78
N LYS A 165 -7.49 16.94 1.45
CA LYS A 165 -7.60 17.96 0.39
C LYS A 165 -7.30 19.35 0.96
N LEU A 166 -6.40 20.08 0.32
CA LEU A 166 -5.93 21.40 0.74
C LEU A 166 -6.93 22.54 0.48
N HIS A 167 -8.05 22.27 -0.21
CA HIS A 167 -9.05 23.27 -0.59
C HIS A 167 -9.73 23.99 0.60
N HIS A 168 -9.60 23.50 1.84
CA HIS A 168 -10.39 23.98 2.98
C HIS A 168 -9.64 24.30 4.28
N LEU A 169 -8.31 24.15 4.39
CA LEU A 169 -7.55 24.45 5.63
C LEU A 169 -6.13 25.02 5.35
N VAL A 170 -5.81 26.14 6.00
CA VAL A 170 -4.49 26.85 6.14
C VAL A 170 -3.81 26.36 7.44
N PRO A 171 -2.47 26.44 7.72
CA PRO A 171 -1.25 26.79 6.96
C PRO A 171 -0.36 25.55 6.68
N CYS A 172 0.82 25.73 6.05
CA CYS A 172 1.84 24.69 5.86
C CYS A 172 2.26 24.04 7.20
N LEU A 173 1.59 22.95 7.60
CA LEU A 173 2.14 22.05 8.60
C LEU A 173 3.44 21.47 8.04
N SER A 174 4.55 21.62 8.76
CA SER A 174 5.79 20.95 8.41
C SER A 174 5.79 19.50 8.91
N SER A 175 6.66 18.66 8.35
CA SER A 175 6.93 17.32 8.90
C SER A 175 7.33 17.39 10.38
N ASP A 176 8.05 18.44 10.76
CA ASP A 176 8.60 18.62 12.10
C ASP A 176 7.49 18.94 13.10
N ASP A 177 6.49 19.74 12.72
CA ASP A 177 5.32 20.01 13.55
C ASP A 177 4.56 18.73 13.89
N ILE A 178 4.38 17.85 12.90
CA ILE A 178 3.71 16.57 13.07
C ILE A 178 4.58 15.63 13.91
N GLN A 179 5.88 15.53 13.62
CA GLN A 179 6.80 14.67 14.35
C GLN A 179 6.92 15.05 15.82
N GLN A 180 6.95 16.35 16.12
CA GLN A 180 6.98 16.87 17.49
C GLN A 180 5.78 16.40 18.31
N THR A 181 4.62 16.21 17.67
CA THR A 181 3.46 15.67 18.38
C THR A 181 3.73 14.28 18.94
N PHE A 182 4.60 13.47 18.33
CA PHE A 182 4.89 12.09 18.74
C PHE A 182 6.06 11.95 19.73
N THR A 183 6.64 13.06 20.21
CA THR A 183 7.66 13.02 21.28
C THR A 183 7.05 12.49 22.59
N ASN A 184 7.77 11.60 23.28
CA ASN A 184 7.38 11.02 24.58
C ASN A 184 6.16 10.07 24.55
N ILE A 185 6.02 9.26 23.50
CA ILE A 185 5.05 8.15 23.51
C ILE A 185 5.65 6.97 24.30
N ARG A 186 4.87 6.47 25.26
CA ARG A 186 5.26 5.39 26.18
C ARG A 186 5.57 4.06 25.46
N TYR A 187 5.05 3.89 24.25
CA TYR A 187 5.11 2.68 23.47
C TYR A 187 5.63 3.01 22.06
N GLN A 188 6.92 2.73 21.82
CA GLN A 188 7.63 2.78 20.53
C GLN A 188 8.14 4.15 20.04
N GLN A 189 9.24 4.08 19.26
CA GLN A 189 9.76 5.19 18.47
C GLN A 189 8.83 5.38 17.26
N VAL A 190 8.33 6.59 17.06
CA VAL A 190 7.42 6.92 15.94
C VAL A 190 8.15 7.84 14.97
N ALA A 191 7.97 7.59 13.68
CA ALA A 191 8.42 8.45 12.60
C ALA A 191 7.24 8.88 11.74
N CYS A 192 7.43 9.96 10.97
CA CYS A 192 6.43 10.44 10.05
C CYS A 192 7.03 10.89 8.71
N LEU A 193 6.19 10.87 7.68
CA LEU A 193 6.44 11.44 6.37
C LEU A 193 5.32 12.42 6.06
N LEU A 194 5.65 13.56 5.48
CA LEU A 194 4.67 14.49 4.96
C LEU A 194 5.02 14.79 3.52
N ASN A 195 4.07 14.56 2.63
CA ASN A 195 4.18 14.87 1.23
C ASN A 195 3.07 15.83 0.81
N HIS A 196 3.42 16.84 0.01
CA HIS A 196 2.47 17.80 -0.55
C HIS A 196 2.43 17.62 -2.06
N CYS A 197 1.28 17.24 -2.60
CA CYS A 197 1.13 17.00 -4.01
C CYS A 197 -0.17 17.62 -4.54
N TYR A 198 -0.03 18.62 -5.42
CA TYR A 198 -1.13 19.39 -6.00
C TYR A 198 -2.07 19.97 -4.91
N ASP A 199 -3.31 19.50 -4.89
CA ASP A 199 -4.36 19.89 -3.96
C ASP A 199 -4.52 18.90 -2.80
N THR A 200 -3.56 18.00 -2.63
CA THR A 200 -3.56 16.98 -1.58
C THR A 200 -2.30 17.04 -0.74
N ALA A 201 -2.42 16.68 0.53
CA ALA A 201 -1.28 16.41 1.37
C ALA A 201 -1.46 15.04 2.02
N THR A 202 -0.41 14.23 1.98
CA THR A 202 -0.39 12.89 2.56
C THR A 202 0.57 12.85 3.73
N CYS A 203 0.05 12.50 4.91
CA CYS A 203 0.85 12.27 6.10
C CYS A 203 0.87 10.79 6.44
N HIS A 204 2.07 10.22 6.55
CA HIS A 204 2.31 8.88 7.05
C HIS A 204 2.84 8.98 8.48
N VAL A 205 2.27 8.21 9.40
CA VAL A 205 2.76 8.06 10.76
C VAL A 205 2.93 6.57 11.04
N PHE A 206 4.09 6.16 11.53
CA PHE A 206 4.38 4.75 11.76
C PHE A 206 5.34 4.49 12.92
N SER A 207 5.21 3.29 13.47
CA SER A 207 6.14 2.72 14.44
C SER A 207 7.46 2.30 13.81
N LEU A 208 8.54 2.39 14.60
CA LEU A 208 9.86 1.83 14.27
C LEU A 208 10.18 0.59 15.11
N PRO A 209 10.85 -0.42 14.53
CA PRO A 209 11.23 -0.52 13.10
C PRO A 209 10.01 -0.67 12.19
N PHE A 210 10.13 -0.24 10.93
CA PHE A 210 9.06 -0.38 9.95
C PHE A 210 8.95 -1.83 9.46
N VAL A 211 7.77 -2.44 9.63
CA VAL A 211 7.53 -3.88 9.35
C VAL A 211 6.43 -4.14 8.32
N PHE A 212 5.92 -3.09 7.67
CA PHE A 212 4.91 -3.23 6.62
C PHE A 212 5.58 -3.39 5.26
N ASP A 213 4.85 -3.97 4.32
CA ASP A 213 5.34 -4.34 2.98
C ASP A 213 5.15 -3.26 1.94
N HIS A 214 4.45 -2.16 2.28
CA HIS A 214 4.15 -1.11 1.33
C HIS A 214 4.17 0.28 1.91
N ILE A 215 4.54 1.23 1.06
CA ILE A 215 4.39 2.67 1.28
C ILE A 215 3.95 3.28 -0.06
N ARG A 216 2.99 4.21 -0.04
CA ARG A 216 2.48 4.88 -1.25
C ARG A 216 2.49 6.38 -1.06
N TYR A 217 2.54 7.13 -2.16
CA TYR A 217 2.43 8.58 -2.19
C TYR A 217 3.55 9.33 -1.43
N ILE A 218 4.77 8.78 -1.43
CA ILE A 218 5.94 9.53 -0.93
C ILE A 218 6.48 10.47 -2.00
N GLY A 219 6.97 11.64 -1.58
CA GLY A 219 7.59 12.63 -2.46
C GLY A 219 9.12 12.52 -2.50
N ASN A 220 9.78 13.60 -2.91
CA ASN A 220 11.25 13.73 -3.01
C ASN A 220 12.00 13.61 -1.67
N THR A 221 11.27 13.68 -0.55
CA THR A 221 11.81 13.68 0.80
C THR A 221 11.26 12.52 1.62
N PHE A 222 12.18 11.74 2.19
CA PHE A 222 11.89 10.70 3.17
C PHE A 222 13.13 10.56 4.08
N PRO A 223 12.96 10.11 5.34
CA PRO A 223 14.03 10.07 6.33
C PRO A 223 15.01 8.97 5.97
N SER A 224 16.22 9.09 6.51
CA SER A 224 17.31 8.11 6.35
C SER A 224 17.06 6.82 7.15
N ILE A 225 15.91 6.19 6.94
CA ILE A 225 15.47 4.94 7.56
C ILE A 225 15.49 3.87 6.46
N VAL A 226 16.09 2.72 6.74
CA VAL A 226 16.07 1.58 5.82
C VAL A 226 14.76 0.83 5.99
N PHE A 227 13.96 0.78 4.92
CA PHE A 227 12.67 0.11 4.86
C PHE A 227 12.83 -1.32 4.33
N SER A 228 13.50 -2.17 5.11
CA SER A 228 13.87 -3.53 4.68
C SER A 228 12.71 -4.47 4.35
N HIS A 229 11.50 -4.19 4.86
CA HIS A 229 10.30 -4.99 4.62
C HIS A 229 9.47 -4.49 3.44
N VAL A 230 9.73 -3.29 2.92
CA VAL A 230 8.91 -2.69 1.86
C VAL A 230 9.27 -3.32 0.52
N THR A 231 8.29 -4.01 -0.06
CA THR A 231 8.37 -4.60 -1.40
C THR A 231 7.53 -3.82 -2.42
N ASN A 232 6.63 -2.95 -1.98
CA ASN A 232 5.76 -2.15 -2.85
C ASN A 232 5.83 -0.66 -2.52
N LEU A 233 6.40 0.14 -3.42
CA LEU A 233 6.60 1.56 -3.25
C LEU A 233 5.84 2.36 -4.32
N GLY A 234 5.08 3.37 -3.89
CA GLY A 234 4.52 4.39 -4.78
C GLY A 234 5.11 5.76 -4.49
N VAL A 235 5.70 6.40 -5.50
CA VAL A 235 6.28 7.74 -5.42
C VAL A 235 5.46 8.72 -6.26
N HIS A 236 5.11 9.87 -5.67
CA HIS A 236 4.26 10.89 -6.29
C HIS A 236 4.65 12.28 -5.80
N ASP A 237 5.01 13.17 -6.73
CA ASP A 237 5.41 14.54 -6.40
C ASP A 237 5.09 15.49 -7.57
N VAL A 238 4.94 16.78 -7.25
CA VAL A 238 4.86 17.88 -8.23
C VAL A 238 6.24 18.40 -8.63
N VAL A 239 7.26 18.16 -7.79
CA VAL A 239 8.66 18.44 -8.07
C VAL A 239 9.26 17.26 -8.82
N PRO A 240 10.04 17.47 -9.91
CA PRO A 240 10.71 16.38 -10.62
C PRO A 240 11.52 15.45 -9.70
N PHE A 241 11.58 14.16 -10.05
CA PHE A 241 12.48 13.22 -9.37
C PHE A 241 13.80 13.13 -10.11
N GLU A 242 14.88 13.58 -9.49
CA GLU A 242 16.22 13.50 -10.08
C GLU A 242 16.82 12.09 -10.00
N HIS A 243 17.91 11.85 -10.74
CA HIS A 243 18.58 10.54 -10.76
C HIS A 243 18.96 10.06 -9.35
N GLU A 244 19.47 10.96 -8.51
CA GLU A 244 19.88 10.70 -7.13
C GLU A 244 18.71 10.29 -6.23
N PHE A 245 17.47 10.69 -6.57
CA PHE A 245 16.29 10.20 -5.87
C PHE A 245 16.14 8.68 -6.06
N PHE A 246 16.34 8.17 -7.27
CA PHE A 246 16.27 6.74 -7.55
C PHE A 246 17.43 5.96 -6.93
N LEU A 247 18.64 6.55 -6.85
CA LEU A 247 19.74 5.97 -6.05
C LEU A 247 19.36 5.84 -4.57
N ARG A 248 18.74 6.87 -4.00
CA ARG A 248 18.24 6.82 -2.61
C ARG A 248 17.18 5.74 -2.45
N ILE A 249 16.26 5.56 -3.40
CA ILE A 249 15.29 4.48 -3.33
C ILE A 249 15.99 3.11 -3.28
N ALA A 250 16.94 2.85 -4.18
CA ALA A 250 17.67 1.58 -4.19
C ALA A 250 18.37 1.30 -2.85
N CYS A 251 18.95 2.33 -2.22
CA CYS A 251 19.61 2.21 -0.92
C CYS A 251 18.65 1.96 0.25
N PHE A 252 17.52 2.68 0.30
CA PHE A 252 16.61 2.64 1.45
C PHE A 252 15.50 1.58 1.32
N PHE A 253 15.28 1.04 0.13
CA PHE A 253 14.28 0.00 -0.18
C PHE A 253 14.94 -1.23 -0.83
N PRO A 254 15.83 -1.94 -0.12
CA PRO A 254 16.68 -2.96 -0.73
C PRO A 254 15.92 -4.20 -1.24
N MET A 255 14.67 -4.42 -0.79
CA MET A 255 13.82 -5.56 -1.17
C MET A 255 12.68 -5.15 -2.11
N LEU A 256 12.81 -4.01 -2.80
CA LEU A 256 11.74 -3.46 -3.62
C LEU A 256 11.39 -4.38 -4.81
N GLU A 257 10.14 -4.81 -4.89
CA GLU A 257 9.60 -5.65 -5.96
C GLU A 257 8.70 -4.87 -6.93
N LYS A 258 7.99 -3.86 -6.43
CA LYS A 258 7.01 -3.08 -7.20
C LYS A 258 7.24 -1.61 -6.99
N LEU A 259 7.42 -0.85 -8.08
CA LEU A 259 7.59 0.59 -8.06
C LEU A 259 6.56 1.27 -8.94
N ASP A 260 5.81 2.22 -8.38
CA ASP A 260 4.87 3.08 -9.09
C ASP A 260 5.37 4.52 -9.05
N VAL A 261 5.63 5.10 -10.22
CA VAL A 261 6.19 6.46 -10.35
C VAL A 261 5.14 7.36 -10.98
N ILE A 262 4.68 8.36 -10.24
CA ILE A 262 3.73 9.35 -10.73
C ILE A 262 4.41 10.72 -10.66
N ASN A 263 4.77 11.26 -11.82
CA ASN A 263 5.35 12.59 -11.91
C ASN A 263 5.29 13.07 -13.36
N PHE A 264 4.55 14.14 -13.61
CA PHE A 264 4.35 14.64 -14.98
C PHE A 264 5.40 15.67 -15.39
N LYS A 265 6.34 16.02 -14.51
CA LYS A 265 7.42 16.97 -14.81
C LYS A 265 8.65 16.25 -15.33
N SER A 266 9.29 16.91 -16.30
CA SER A 266 10.60 16.53 -16.82
C SER A 266 11.65 16.56 -15.71
N GLN A 267 12.58 15.60 -15.74
CA GLN A 267 13.77 15.65 -14.88
C GLN A 267 14.53 16.91 -15.24
N SER A 268 14.88 17.74 -14.24
CA SER A 268 15.67 18.92 -14.56
C SER A 268 17.01 18.43 -15.06
N GLN A 269 17.36 18.71 -16.31
CA GLN A 269 18.66 18.34 -16.80
C GLN A 269 19.70 19.05 -15.92
N ILE A 270 20.40 18.31 -15.06
CA ILE A 270 21.70 18.74 -14.54
C ILE A 270 22.70 18.61 -15.70
N SER A 271 22.40 19.22 -16.84
CA SER A 271 23.38 19.56 -17.86
C SER A 271 23.57 21.07 -17.73
N ASP A 272 24.70 21.46 -17.14
CA ASP A 272 25.50 22.62 -17.53
C ASP A 272 26.21 23.37 -16.38
N ASN A 273 26.18 22.91 -15.12
CA ASN A 273 26.81 23.69 -14.03
C ASN A 273 27.54 22.92 -12.91
N MET A 274 28.18 21.77 -13.18
CA MET A 274 29.12 21.18 -12.21
C MET A 274 30.41 20.72 -12.88
N ASN A 275 31.33 21.67 -13.05
CA ASN A 275 32.76 21.39 -13.06
C ASN A 275 33.17 20.86 -11.68
N SER A 276 33.00 19.57 -11.41
CA SER A 276 33.66 18.93 -10.26
C SER A 276 33.64 17.40 -10.37
N ASN A 277 34.76 16.82 -10.82
CA ASN A 277 35.20 15.45 -10.50
C ASN A 277 34.13 14.33 -10.61
N ASP A 278 33.65 14.12 -11.83
CA ASP A 278 32.65 13.10 -12.21
C ASP A 278 33.20 11.67 -12.25
N ASN A 279 33.20 10.99 -11.10
CA ASN A 279 33.17 9.51 -11.09
C ASN A 279 32.02 8.95 -10.22
N GLN A 280 31.26 9.81 -9.53
CA GLN A 280 30.17 9.37 -8.62
C GLN A 280 28.75 9.64 -9.16
N LEU A 281 28.59 10.49 -10.17
CA LEU A 281 27.28 10.90 -10.70
C LEU A 281 26.75 10.01 -11.86
N CYS A 282 27.53 9.02 -12.31
CA CYS A 282 27.15 8.06 -13.36
C CYS A 282 26.96 6.63 -12.83
N SER A 283 26.62 6.45 -11.54
CA SER A 283 26.37 5.11 -11.02
C SER A 283 25.04 4.59 -11.56
N ILE A 284 25.06 3.48 -12.29
CA ILE A 284 23.85 2.76 -12.70
C ILE A 284 23.05 2.41 -11.44
N VAL A 285 21.76 2.75 -11.42
CA VAL A 285 20.88 2.38 -10.31
C VAL A 285 20.53 0.91 -10.43
N GLU A 286 20.83 0.10 -9.41
CA GLU A 286 20.51 -1.32 -9.44
C GLU A 286 19.25 -1.64 -8.62
N TYR A 287 18.30 -2.32 -9.24
CA TYR A 287 17.13 -2.87 -8.55
C TYR A 287 17.06 -4.39 -8.74
N PRO A 288 17.79 -5.16 -7.91
CA PRO A 288 17.94 -6.60 -8.11
C PRO A 288 16.65 -7.41 -7.93
N TYR A 289 15.65 -6.86 -7.22
CA TYR A 289 14.38 -7.54 -6.91
C TYR A 289 13.17 -6.96 -7.63
N LEU A 290 13.33 -5.87 -8.40
CA LEU A 290 12.21 -5.16 -8.99
C LEU A 290 11.63 -5.97 -10.15
N ILE A 291 10.39 -6.42 -9.96
CA ILE A 291 9.64 -7.24 -10.92
C ILE A 291 8.60 -6.45 -11.70
N LEU A 292 8.11 -5.34 -11.14
CA LEU A 292 7.07 -4.49 -11.71
C LEU A 292 7.45 -3.01 -11.60
N VAL A 293 7.40 -2.31 -12.72
CA VAL A 293 7.49 -0.85 -12.79
C VAL A 293 6.25 -0.28 -13.44
N ARG A 294 5.66 0.76 -12.83
CA ARG A 294 4.54 1.52 -13.41
C ARG A 294 4.94 2.95 -13.69
N LEU A 295 4.88 3.31 -14.97
CA LEU A 295 5.23 4.62 -15.52
C LEU A 295 4.08 5.27 -16.32
N GLY A 296 2.89 4.67 -16.33
CA GLY A 296 1.77 5.13 -17.15
C GLY A 296 1.38 6.60 -16.89
N ARG A 297 1.67 7.11 -15.69
CA ARG A 297 1.41 8.49 -15.26
C ARG A 297 2.71 9.27 -14.98
N SER A 298 3.74 9.02 -15.78
CA SER A 298 5.03 9.70 -15.65
C SER A 298 5.44 10.42 -16.94
N HIS A 299 6.28 11.45 -16.80
CA HIS A 299 7.00 12.08 -17.91
C HIS A 299 7.94 11.09 -18.61
N ILE A 300 8.26 11.36 -19.88
CA ILE A 300 9.10 10.50 -20.72
C ILE A 300 10.50 10.26 -20.13
N ASP A 301 11.04 11.23 -19.39
CA ASP A 301 12.37 11.09 -18.80
C ASP A 301 12.46 9.93 -17.79
N TYR A 302 11.36 9.58 -17.14
CA TYR A 302 11.32 8.42 -16.24
C TYR A 302 11.33 7.10 -17.02
N TYR A 303 10.81 7.09 -18.24
CA TYR A 303 10.96 5.94 -19.14
C TYR A 303 12.43 5.80 -19.53
N GLU A 304 13.07 6.91 -19.89
CA GLU A 304 14.51 6.91 -20.17
C GLU A 304 15.31 6.45 -18.95
N GLN A 305 15.00 6.94 -17.74
CA GLN A 305 15.67 6.56 -16.50
C GLN A 305 15.60 5.06 -16.23
N PHE A 306 14.40 4.45 -16.34
CA PHE A 306 14.21 3.05 -15.96
C PHE A 306 14.46 2.04 -17.08
N LEU A 307 14.16 2.39 -18.33
CA LEU A 307 14.29 1.45 -19.43
C LEU A 307 15.72 1.42 -19.98
N ASN A 308 16.46 2.53 -19.94
CA ASN A 308 17.86 2.57 -20.41
C ASN A 308 18.79 1.83 -19.43
N ASP A 309 19.46 0.80 -19.91
CA ASP A 309 20.37 -0.05 -19.13
C ASP A 309 21.64 0.67 -18.67
N THR A 310 21.99 1.79 -19.29
CA THR A 310 23.10 2.65 -18.83
C THR A 310 22.72 3.55 -17.66
N LYS A 311 21.43 3.64 -17.30
CA LYS A 311 20.93 4.44 -16.17
C LYS A 311 20.42 3.58 -15.02
N THR A 312 19.69 2.51 -15.34
CA THR A 312 19.11 1.60 -14.35
C THR A 312 19.24 0.17 -14.83
N HIS A 313 19.64 -0.74 -13.95
CA HIS A 313 19.69 -2.17 -14.24
C HIS A 313 18.53 -2.92 -13.55
N LEU A 314 17.69 -3.57 -14.35
CA LEU A 314 16.45 -4.23 -13.92
C LEU A 314 16.43 -5.74 -14.28
N PRO A 315 17.30 -6.57 -13.69
CA PRO A 315 17.50 -7.95 -14.13
C PRO A 315 16.26 -8.86 -13.99
N ARG A 316 15.30 -8.47 -13.15
CA ARG A 316 14.08 -9.26 -12.84
C ARG A 316 12.78 -8.63 -13.33
N LEU A 317 12.85 -7.58 -14.16
CA LEU A 317 11.65 -6.94 -14.69
C LEU A 317 10.83 -7.95 -15.49
N THR A 318 9.60 -8.20 -15.04
CA THR A 318 8.67 -9.14 -15.70
C THR A 318 7.34 -8.51 -16.03
N ALA A 319 6.99 -7.38 -15.40
CA ALA A 319 5.78 -6.64 -15.67
C ALA A 319 6.08 -5.13 -15.82
N LEU A 320 5.45 -4.49 -16.78
CA LEU A 320 5.65 -3.06 -17.07
C LEU A 320 4.30 -2.41 -17.37
N THR A 321 3.99 -1.29 -16.69
CA THR A 321 2.81 -0.46 -16.99
C THR A 321 3.24 0.86 -17.59
N VAL A 322 2.80 1.18 -18.81
CA VAL A 322 3.33 2.30 -19.61
C VAL A 322 2.27 2.93 -20.49
N ASN A 323 2.52 4.17 -20.90
CA ASN A 323 1.86 4.80 -22.02
C ASN A 323 2.56 4.37 -23.33
N TYR A 324 1.78 3.93 -24.33
CA TYR A 324 2.34 3.40 -25.58
C TYR A 324 3.15 4.42 -26.38
N ASP A 325 2.66 5.66 -26.45
CA ASP A 325 3.27 6.72 -27.25
C ASP A 325 4.66 7.05 -26.67
N GLN A 326 4.76 7.17 -25.34
CA GLN A 326 6.02 7.42 -24.63
C GLN A 326 7.01 6.26 -24.79
N LEU A 327 6.53 5.02 -24.68
CA LEU A 327 7.35 3.83 -24.89
C LEU A 327 7.92 3.79 -26.32
N THR A 328 7.09 4.10 -27.31
CA THR A 328 7.50 4.11 -28.73
C THR A 328 8.61 5.14 -28.96
N ILE A 329 8.52 6.32 -28.34
CA ILE A 329 9.55 7.36 -28.46
C ILE A 329 10.86 6.92 -27.81
N VAL A 330 10.83 6.48 -26.55
CA VAL A 330 12.05 6.10 -25.78
C VAL A 330 12.79 4.92 -26.40
N THR A 331 12.06 3.99 -27.00
CA THR A 331 12.61 2.79 -27.65
C THR A 331 12.97 3.02 -29.12
N GLU A 332 12.80 4.24 -29.65
CA GLU A 332 12.99 4.58 -31.07
C GLU A 332 12.22 3.62 -31.99
N ASN A 333 10.91 3.53 -31.80
CA ASN A 333 10.03 2.56 -32.46
C ASN A 333 10.50 1.11 -32.26
N PHE A 334 10.92 0.76 -31.03
CA PHE A 334 11.36 -0.58 -30.66
C PHE A 334 12.64 -1.06 -31.38
N THR A 335 13.54 -0.12 -31.72
CA THR A 335 14.83 -0.43 -32.36
C THR A 335 16.05 -0.14 -31.49
N ARG A 336 15.88 0.58 -30.37
CA ARG A 336 16.97 1.00 -29.50
C ARG A 336 17.45 -0.11 -28.57
N ASP A 337 18.70 -0.53 -28.74
CA ASP A 337 19.30 -1.63 -27.98
C ASP A 337 19.48 -1.33 -26.48
N ALA A 338 19.86 -0.10 -26.12
CA ALA A 338 20.11 0.31 -24.73
C ALA A 338 18.88 0.14 -23.82
N THR A 339 17.67 0.27 -24.40
CA THR A 339 16.43 0.08 -23.65
C THR A 339 15.93 -1.37 -23.71
N ARG A 340 16.47 -2.20 -24.62
CA ARG A 340 15.99 -3.56 -24.88
C ARG A 340 16.38 -4.52 -23.76
N LEU A 341 17.56 -4.34 -23.15
CA LEU A 341 18.07 -5.25 -22.13
C LEU A 341 17.14 -5.36 -20.91
N ASN A 342 16.71 -4.22 -20.36
CA ASN A 342 15.76 -4.20 -19.25
C ASN A 342 14.38 -4.73 -19.64
N CYS A 343 13.99 -4.62 -20.91
CA CYS A 343 12.70 -5.06 -21.42
C CYS A 343 12.65 -6.54 -21.83
N ALA A 344 13.80 -7.20 -22.00
CA ALA A 344 13.90 -8.54 -22.60
C ALA A 344 13.13 -9.62 -21.83
N ASN A 345 12.97 -9.46 -20.51
CA ASN A 345 12.30 -10.41 -19.63
C ASN A 345 10.84 -10.04 -19.33
N VAL A 346 10.31 -8.97 -19.91
CA VAL A 346 8.93 -8.51 -19.68
C VAL A 346 7.95 -9.53 -20.28
N LYS A 347 7.10 -10.08 -19.42
CA LYS A 347 6.04 -11.06 -19.75
C LYS A 347 4.65 -10.44 -19.77
N GLU A 348 4.46 -9.39 -18.96
CA GLU A 348 3.20 -8.68 -18.83
C GLU A 348 3.41 -7.21 -19.17
N LEU A 349 2.72 -6.74 -20.21
CA LEU A 349 2.77 -5.34 -20.61
C LEU A 349 1.36 -4.74 -20.49
N ILE A 350 1.23 -3.78 -19.58
CA ILE A 350 -0.02 -3.07 -19.31
C ILE A 350 0.08 -1.72 -20.00
N ILE A 351 -0.79 -1.48 -20.98
CA ILE A 351 -0.71 -0.31 -21.85
C ILE A 351 -1.93 0.57 -21.65
N GLN A 352 -1.67 1.86 -21.42
CA GLN A 352 -2.69 2.89 -21.46
C GLN A 352 -2.86 3.34 -22.92
N ARG A 353 -4.05 3.08 -23.50
CA ARG A 353 -4.52 3.37 -24.89
C ARG A 353 -4.40 2.23 -25.92
N THR A 354 -5.13 2.37 -27.03
CA THR A 354 -5.27 1.41 -28.13
C THR A 354 -3.98 1.22 -28.92
N LEU A 355 -3.73 -0.02 -29.34
CA LEU A 355 -2.46 -0.47 -29.93
C LEU A 355 -2.45 -0.41 -31.47
N VAL A 356 -1.29 -0.07 -32.03
CA VAL A 356 -0.85 -0.45 -33.39
C VAL A 356 0.54 -1.06 -33.27
N HIS A 357 0.64 -2.40 -33.29
CA HIS A 357 1.92 -3.09 -33.15
C HIS A 357 2.70 -3.12 -34.46
N SER A 358 3.95 -2.68 -34.44
CA SER A 358 4.92 -2.94 -35.51
C SER A 358 5.47 -4.37 -35.40
N LYS A 359 6.18 -4.85 -36.43
CA LYS A 359 6.92 -6.12 -36.31
C LYS A 359 8.04 -6.04 -35.28
N ASP A 360 8.69 -4.88 -35.19
CA ASP A 360 9.80 -4.62 -34.27
C ASP A 360 9.36 -4.73 -32.81
N PHE A 361 8.10 -4.40 -32.52
CA PHE A 361 7.52 -4.57 -31.19
C PHE A 361 7.68 -6.00 -30.62
N TYR A 362 7.38 -7.03 -31.43
CA TYR A 362 7.46 -8.42 -30.98
C TYR A 362 8.90 -8.92 -30.87
N VAL A 363 9.82 -8.35 -31.65
CA VAL A 363 11.27 -8.62 -31.52
C VAL A 363 11.79 -8.00 -30.22
N TYR A 364 11.29 -6.82 -29.87
CA TYR A 364 11.69 -6.08 -28.68
C TYR A 364 11.15 -6.69 -27.38
N PHE A 365 9.97 -7.31 -27.43
CA PHE A 365 9.31 -7.98 -26.30
C PHE A 365 9.10 -9.48 -26.58
N PRO A 366 10.19 -10.28 -26.64
CA PRO A 366 10.14 -11.65 -27.15
C PRO A 366 9.34 -12.63 -26.27
N VAL A 367 9.11 -12.30 -24.99
CA VAL A 367 8.47 -13.19 -24.01
C VAL A 367 7.15 -12.65 -23.46
N VAL A 368 6.59 -11.58 -24.05
CA VAL A 368 5.29 -11.06 -23.62
C VAL A 368 4.18 -12.07 -23.93
N THR A 369 3.45 -12.47 -22.88
CA THR A 369 2.33 -13.43 -22.96
C THR A 369 0.99 -12.81 -22.58
N SER A 370 0.99 -11.63 -21.96
CA SER A 370 -0.22 -10.96 -21.49
C SER A 370 -0.22 -9.47 -21.86
N PHE A 371 -1.34 -9.01 -22.44
CA PHE A 371 -1.62 -7.60 -22.71
C PHE A 371 -2.87 -7.20 -21.94
N LEU A 372 -2.71 -6.24 -21.04
CA LEU A 372 -3.84 -5.65 -20.33
C LEU A 372 -4.00 -4.19 -20.73
N PHE A 373 -5.23 -3.81 -21.02
CA PHE A 373 -5.60 -2.42 -21.23
C PHE A 373 -6.06 -1.85 -19.90
N GLU A 374 -5.34 -0.85 -19.40
CA GLU A 374 -5.79 -0.09 -18.25
C GLU A 374 -6.77 0.99 -18.74
N LEU A 375 -8.04 0.86 -18.34
CA LEU A 375 -9.04 1.90 -18.53
C LEU A 375 -8.70 3.04 -17.56
N VAL A 376 -8.25 4.18 -18.11
CA VAL A 376 -7.85 5.38 -17.36
C VAL A 376 -9.06 6.07 -16.74
#